data_AF-A0A5C6LJR2-F1
#
_entry.id   AF-A0A5C6LJR2-F1
#
_cell.length_a   1.000
_cell.length_b   1.000
_cell.length_c   1.000
_cell.angle_alpha   90.00
_cell.angle_beta   90.00
_cell.angle_gamma   90.00
#
_symmetry.space_group_name_H-M   'P 1'
#
loop_
_entity.id
_entity.type
_entity.pdbx_description
1 polymer ?
#
loop_
_entity_poly.entity_id
_entity_poly.type
_entity_poly.pdbx_seq_one_letter_code
_entity_poly.pdbx_strand_id
1 'polypeptide(L)'
;MNEFNEEPSIKDAIIDRNVANAENFKNHPSVIIWSLGNECGNGGTNFRAALQAVQQIDPDRPVHYEGFGIGKENPADIDSRMYTGTGEVKQIAENKDFTKPFYLCEYAHAMFNSMGSVVL
;
A
#
# COMPACT_ATOMS: atom_id res chain seq x y z
N MET A 1 -0.94 -13.11 11.43
CA MET A 1 -0.46 -12.28 10.31
C MET A 1 -0.03 -10.88 10.77
N ASN A 2 0.47 -10.70 12.01
CA ASN A 2 0.94 -9.42 12.56
C ASN A 2 2.31 -9.56 13.25
N GLU A 3 2.97 -10.70 13.02
CA GLU A 3 4.19 -11.09 13.70
C GLU A 3 5.32 -10.07 13.49
N PHE A 4 5.44 -9.53 12.28
CA PHE A 4 6.52 -8.61 11.90
C PHE A 4 6.23 -7.13 12.18
N ASN A 5 5.08 -6.79 12.73
CA ASN A 5 4.70 -5.39 12.95
C ASN A 5 5.59 -4.70 13.98
N GLU A 6 5.89 -5.42 15.05
CA GLU A 6 6.59 -4.91 16.24
C GLU A 6 7.85 -5.73 16.56
N GLU A 7 8.18 -6.73 15.74
CA GLU A 7 9.34 -7.60 15.94
C GLU A 7 10.64 -6.81 15.70
N PRO A 8 11.46 -6.54 16.75
CA PRO A 8 12.62 -5.67 16.59
C PRO A 8 13.70 -6.29 15.70
N SER A 9 13.84 -7.62 15.69
CA SER A 9 14.90 -8.30 14.93
C SER A 9 14.75 -8.20 13.42
N ILE A 10 13.54 -7.93 12.91
CA ILE A 10 13.26 -7.80 11.48
C ILE A 10 13.14 -6.34 11.01
N LYS A 11 13.08 -5.38 11.94
CA LYS A 11 12.86 -3.97 11.64
C LYS A 11 13.85 -3.42 10.62
N ASP A 12 15.15 -3.63 10.87
CA ASP A 12 16.21 -3.12 10.00
C ASP A 12 16.16 -3.77 8.63
N ALA A 13 15.78 -5.06 8.55
CA ALA A 13 15.63 -5.76 7.27
C ALA A 13 14.44 -5.24 6.43
N ILE A 14 13.33 -4.84 7.07
CA ILE A 14 12.18 -4.23 6.39
C ILE A 14 12.56 -2.87 5.82
N ILE A 15 13.27 -2.05 6.62
CA ILE A 15 13.73 -0.73 6.19
C ILE A 15 14.73 -0.86 5.04
N ASP A 16 15.74 -1.72 5.19
CA ASP A 16 16.80 -1.93 4.19
C ASP A 16 16.24 -2.31 2.82
N ARG A 17 15.27 -3.24 2.76
CA ARG A 17 14.61 -3.63 1.51
C ARG A 17 13.90 -2.46 0.82
N ASN A 18 13.23 -1.61 1.59
CA ASN A 18 12.50 -0.45 1.06
C ASN A 18 13.45 0.67 0.61
N VAL A 19 14.50 0.94 1.39
CA VAL A 19 15.56 1.90 1.04
C VAL A 19 16.27 1.46 -0.24
N ALA A 20 16.66 0.18 -0.33
CA ALA A 20 17.28 -0.36 -1.53
C ALA A 20 16.39 -0.19 -2.77
N ASN A 21 15.09 -0.43 -2.66
CA ASN A 21 14.15 -0.21 -3.76
C ASN A 21 14.11 1.27 -4.19
N ALA A 22 13.90 2.18 -3.24
CA ALA A 22 13.79 3.62 -3.52
C ALA A 22 15.08 4.19 -4.12
N GLU A 23 16.24 3.90 -3.52
CA GLU A 23 17.54 4.38 -3.99
C GLU A 23 17.87 3.93 -5.42
N ASN A 24 17.53 2.69 -5.77
CA ASN A 24 17.78 2.15 -7.11
C ASN A 24 16.87 2.79 -8.17
N PHE A 25 15.61 3.07 -7.84
CA PHE A 25 14.60 3.44 -8.84
C PHE A 25 14.15 4.90 -8.83
N LYS A 26 14.58 5.75 -7.87
CA LYS A 26 14.14 7.16 -7.74
C LYS A 26 14.27 8.03 -9.00
N ASN A 27 15.20 7.73 -9.90
CA ASN A 27 15.40 8.47 -11.15
C ASN A 27 14.56 7.94 -12.33
N HIS A 28 13.70 6.94 -12.12
CA HIS A 28 12.83 6.41 -13.17
C HIS A 28 11.51 7.17 -13.21
N PRO A 29 11.19 7.89 -14.30
CA PRO A 29 9.96 8.69 -14.38
C PRO A 29 8.70 7.82 -14.49
N SER A 30 8.83 6.55 -14.88
CA SER A 30 7.72 5.59 -14.92
C SER A 30 7.30 5.10 -13.54
N VAL A 31 8.15 5.23 -12.52
CA VAL A 31 7.79 4.92 -11.14
C VAL A 31 7.03 6.13 -10.59
N ILE A 32 5.77 5.92 -10.22
CA ILE A 32 4.88 6.99 -9.75
C ILE A 32 4.34 6.75 -8.34
N ILE A 33 4.49 5.54 -7.79
CA ILE A 33 4.04 5.15 -6.44
C ILE A 33 5.10 4.21 -5.86
N TRP A 34 5.43 4.38 -4.57
CA TRP A 34 6.23 3.42 -3.81
C TRP A 34 5.31 2.51 -2.99
N SER A 35 5.34 1.20 -3.24
CA SER A 35 4.65 0.24 -2.38
C SER A 35 5.62 -0.37 -1.36
N LEU A 36 5.26 -0.38 -0.07
CA LEU A 36 6.15 -0.85 1.00
C LEU A 36 6.21 -2.38 1.16
N GLY A 37 5.31 -3.10 0.48
CA GLY A 37 5.19 -4.55 0.57
C GLY A 37 3.76 -5.04 0.36
N ASN A 38 3.52 -6.31 0.67
CA ASN A 38 2.22 -6.97 0.52
C ASN A 38 1.96 -7.96 1.67
N GLU A 39 0.77 -7.93 2.27
CA GLU A 39 0.27 -8.91 3.26
C GLU A 39 1.25 -9.27 4.41
N CYS A 40 2.14 -8.36 4.79
CA CYS A 40 3.18 -8.59 5.79
C CYS A 40 2.84 -8.00 7.17
N GLY A 41 1.55 -7.89 7.48
CA GLY A 41 1.06 -7.27 8.71
C GLY A 41 0.24 -6.02 8.49
N ASN A 42 -0.47 -5.59 9.53
CA ASN A 42 -1.35 -4.41 9.50
C ASN A 42 -0.63 -3.05 9.58
N GLY A 43 0.68 -3.02 9.29
CA GLY A 43 1.43 -1.78 9.25
C GLY A 43 1.75 -1.20 10.63
N GLY A 44 2.30 -2.04 11.52
CA GLY A 44 2.82 -1.62 12.82
C GLY A 44 4.06 -0.70 12.74
N THR A 45 4.78 -0.58 13.85
CA THR A 45 5.91 0.38 13.94
C THR A 45 7.01 0.14 12.92
N ASN A 46 7.25 -1.12 12.52
CA ASN A 46 8.27 -1.47 11.53
C ASN A 46 7.94 -0.92 10.13
N PHE A 47 6.71 -1.06 9.66
CA PHE A 47 6.28 -0.51 8.37
C PHE A 47 6.15 1.01 8.39
N ARG A 48 5.81 1.60 9.55
CA ARG A 48 5.82 3.06 9.73
C ARG A 48 7.24 3.63 9.66
N ALA A 49 8.24 2.89 10.16
CA ALA A 49 9.63 3.27 10.01
C ALA A 49 10.11 3.18 8.54
N ALA A 50 9.69 2.14 7.80
CA ALA A 50 9.97 2.02 6.38
C ALA A 50 9.32 3.14 5.55
N LEU A 51 8.06 3.49 5.86
CA LEU A 51 7.36 4.64 5.27
C LEU A 51 8.18 5.92 5.42
N GLN A 52 8.61 6.23 6.64
CA GLN A 52 9.42 7.42 6.93
C GLN A 52 10.74 7.41 6.17
N ALA A 53 11.43 6.27 6.10
CA ALA A 53 12.69 6.15 5.36
C ALA A 53 12.51 6.41 3.86
N VAL A 54 11.46 5.87 3.24
CA VAL A 54 11.16 6.11 1.82
C VAL A 54 10.80 7.57 1.56
N GLN A 55 9.96 8.19 2.40
CA GLN A 55 9.59 9.60 2.27
C GLN A 55 10.78 10.56 2.45
N GLN A 56 11.81 10.17 3.22
CA GLN A 56 13.05 10.93 3.33
C GLN A 56 13.91 10.86 2.06
N ILE A 57 13.87 9.74 1.34
CA ILE A 57 14.62 9.54 0.09
C ILE A 57 13.93 10.25 -1.08
N ASP A 58 12.60 10.14 -1.15
CA ASP A 58 11.80 10.68 -2.25
C ASP A 58 10.48 11.26 -1.72
N PRO A 59 10.43 12.57 -1.43
CA PRO A 59 9.22 13.23 -0.94
C PRO A 59 8.21 13.55 -2.05
N ASP A 60 8.58 13.37 -3.33
CA ASP A 60 7.77 13.83 -4.47
C ASP A 60 6.73 12.78 -4.92
N ARG A 61 6.95 11.50 -4.59
CA ARG A 61 6.07 10.39 -4.99
C ARG A 61 5.27 9.84 -3.81
N PRO A 62 3.97 9.54 -3.99
CA PRO A 62 3.15 8.95 -2.95
C PRO A 62 3.61 7.55 -2.57
N VAL A 63 3.45 7.22 -1.29
CA VAL A 63 3.70 5.90 -0.74
C VAL A 63 2.36 5.16 -0.51
N HIS A 64 2.39 3.84 -0.70
CA HIS A 64 1.26 2.92 -0.58
C HIS A 64 1.66 1.68 0.25
N TYR A 65 0.72 1.18 1.05
CA TYR A 65 0.78 -0.17 1.61
C TYR A 65 -0.63 -0.60 2.03
N GLU A 66 -1.16 -1.68 1.47
CA GLU A 66 -2.53 -2.13 1.74
C GLU A 66 -2.74 -2.48 3.21
N GLY A 67 -1.72 -3.04 3.86
CA GLY A 67 -1.82 -3.45 5.26
C GLY A 67 -2.11 -2.30 6.23
N PHE A 68 -1.88 -1.03 5.86
CA PHE A 68 -2.30 0.12 6.67
C PHE A 68 -3.82 0.35 6.69
N GLY A 69 -4.57 -0.30 5.80
CA GLY A 69 -6.00 -0.09 5.64
C GLY A 69 -6.34 1.23 4.95
N ILE A 70 -7.52 1.78 5.29
CA ILE A 70 -8.07 2.99 4.67
C ILE A 70 -8.44 4.04 5.73
N GLY A 71 -8.46 5.32 5.34
CA GLY A 71 -8.89 6.42 6.18
C GLY A 71 -7.81 6.99 7.09
N LYS A 72 -8.25 7.61 8.19
CA LYS A 72 -7.41 8.50 9.02
C LYS A 72 -6.22 7.79 9.68
N GLU A 73 -6.36 6.50 9.98
CA GLU A 73 -5.31 5.71 10.64
C GLU A 73 -4.21 5.21 9.68
N ASN A 74 -4.50 5.23 8.37
CA ASN A 74 -3.50 4.94 7.35
C ASN A 74 -2.48 6.10 7.33
N PRO A 75 -1.18 5.86 7.60
CA PRO A 75 -0.17 6.91 7.54
C PRO A 75 0.35 7.18 6.13
N ALA A 76 0.06 6.31 5.14
CA ALA A 76 0.53 6.45 3.76
C ALA A 76 -0.36 7.42 2.95
N ASP A 77 0.07 7.76 1.73
CA ASP A 77 -0.58 8.80 0.92
C ASP A 77 -1.82 8.29 0.17
N ILE A 78 -1.92 6.97 -0.03
CA ILE A 78 -2.97 6.32 -0.82
C ILE A 78 -3.69 5.26 0.01
N ASP A 79 -5.02 5.26 -0.08
CA ASP A 79 -5.88 4.21 0.48
C ASP A 79 -6.03 3.07 -0.53
N SER A 80 -6.01 1.82 -0.06
CA SER A 80 -6.17 0.68 -0.96
C SER A 80 -6.78 -0.53 -0.29
N ARG A 81 -7.31 -1.43 -1.12
CA ARG A 81 -7.77 -2.78 -0.74
C ARG A 81 -7.51 -3.77 -1.85
N MET A 82 -7.51 -5.06 -1.51
CA MET A 82 -7.48 -6.18 -2.47
C MET A 82 -8.88 -6.80 -2.59
N TYR A 83 -9.29 -7.09 -3.82
CA TYR A 83 -10.48 -7.89 -4.16
C TYR A 83 -11.81 -7.42 -3.52
N THR A 84 -11.96 -6.11 -3.29
CA THR A 84 -13.17 -5.52 -2.73
C THR A 84 -14.36 -5.59 -3.70
N GLY A 85 -15.54 -5.93 -3.17
CA GLY A 85 -16.77 -5.97 -3.97
C GLY A 85 -17.23 -4.57 -4.41
N THR A 86 -17.88 -4.46 -5.57
CA THR A 86 -18.29 -3.17 -6.16
C THR A 86 -19.20 -2.35 -5.25
N GLY A 87 -20.07 -2.98 -4.45
CA GLY A 87 -20.92 -2.31 -3.48
C GLY A 87 -20.13 -1.63 -2.36
N GLU A 88 -19.07 -2.27 -1.86
CA GLU A 88 -18.18 -1.70 -0.84
C GLU A 88 -17.28 -0.61 -1.45
N VAL A 89 -16.77 -0.80 -2.67
CA VAL A 89 -16.05 0.26 -3.40
C VAL A 89 -16.93 1.51 -3.54
N LYS A 90 -18.21 1.34 -3.87
CA LYS A 90 -19.18 2.45 -3.92
C LYS A 90 -19.34 3.13 -2.56
N GLN A 91 -19.49 2.36 -1.49
CA GLN A 91 -19.61 2.91 -0.13
C GLN A 91 -18.36 3.70 0.29
N ILE A 92 -17.17 3.21 -0.04
CA ILE A 92 -15.91 3.92 0.21
C ILE A 92 -15.89 5.22 -0.60
N ALA A 93 -16.22 5.18 -1.88
CA ALA A 93 -16.23 6.35 -2.76
C ALA A 93 -17.26 7.43 -2.36
N GLU A 94 -18.40 7.02 -1.79
CA GLU A 94 -19.46 7.94 -1.34
C GLU A 94 -19.22 8.49 0.08
N ASN A 95 -18.34 7.86 0.87
CA ASN A 95 -18.06 8.28 2.23
C ASN A 95 -17.04 9.42 2.27
N LYS A 96 -17.50 10.58 2.75
CA LYS A 96 -16.71 11.83 2.86
C LYS A 96 -15.61 11.80 3.92
N ASP A 97 -15.60 10.81 4.80
CA ASP A 97 -14.54 10.65 5.80
C ASP A 97 -13.23 10.14 5.19
N PHE A 98 -13.29 9.50 4.01
CA PHE A 98 -12.11 9.08 3.24
C PHE A 98 -11.65 10.20 2.32
N THR A 99 -10.53 10.83 2.66
CA THR A 99 -10.01 12.02 1.97
C THR A 99 -8.87 11.73 1.00
N LYS A 100 -8.34 10.51 1.01
CA LYS A 100 -7.22 10.09 0.15
C LYS A 100 -7.75 9.41 -1.12
N PRO A 101 -6.97 9.42 -2.22
CA PRO A 101 -7.30 8.60 -3.38
C PRO A 101 -7.36 7.12 -2.96
N PHE A 102 -8.38 6.42 -3.47
CA PHE A 102 -8.58 4.99 -3.25
C PHE A 102 -8.33 4.22 -4.55
N TYR A 103 -7.59 3.11 -4.48
CA TYR A 103 -7.49 2.16 -5.60
C TYR A 103 -7.48 0.72 -5.12
N LEU A 104 -7.87 -0.19 -6.03
CA LEU A 104 -7.73 -1.62 -5.79
C LEU A 104 -6.32 -2.03 -6.22
N CYS A 105 -5.45 -2.33 -5.25
CA CYS A 105 -4.09 -2.79 -5.55
C CYS A 105 -4.11 -4.17 -6.22
N GLU A 106 -5.14 -4.97 -5.92
CA GLU A 106 -5.48 -6.17 -6.67
C GLU A 106 -6.99 -6.26 -6.86
N TYR A 107 -7.43 -6.60 -8.07
CA TYR A 107 -8.84 -6.85 -8.39
C TYR A 107 -8.93 -7.78 -9.61
N ALA A 108 -10.11 -8.34 -9.84
CA ALA A 108 -10.38 -9.24 -10.97
C ALA A 108 -9.31 -10.35 -11.09
N HIS A 109 -9.39 -11.34 -10.20
CA HIS A 109 -8.43 -12.44 -10.18
C HIS A 109 -8.53 -13.29 -11.47
N ALA A 110 -7.47 -13.35 -12.26
CA ALA A 110 -7.48 -13.91 -13.63
C ALA A 110 -7.25 -15.43 -13.72
N MET A 111 -7.51 -16.19 -12.65
CA MET A 111 -7.23 -17.63 -12.63
C MET A 111 -8.25 -18.44 -13.43
N PHE A 112 -7.76 -19.24 -14.38
CA PHE A 112 -8.55 -20.08 -15.30
C PHE A 112 -9.51 -19.26 -16.18
N ASN A 113 -10.75 -19.74 -16.36
CA ASN A 113 -11.80 -19.01 -17.05
C ASN A 113 -12.48 -18.06 -16.06
N SER A 114 -11.94 -16.84 -15.96
CA SER A 114 -12.35 -15.82 -14.98
C SER A 114 -12.54 -14.46 -15.68
N MET A 115 -12.35 -13.35 -14.96
CA MET A 115 -12.42 -11.97 -15.46
C MET A 115 -13.81 -11.54 -15.96
N GLY A 116 -14.86 -12.19 -15.46
CA GLY A 116 -16.24 -11.70 -15.64
C GLY A 116 -16.45 -10.32 -15.00
N SER A 117 -17.42 -9.58 -15.50
CA SER A 117 -17.91 -8.31 -14.90
C SER A 117 -16.89 -7.16 -14.84
N VAL A 118 -15.80 -7.22 -15.61
CA VAL A 118 -14.83 -6.10 -15.74
C VAL A 118 -15.37 -4.99 -16.65
N VAL A 119 -16.24 -5.33 -17.60
CA VAL A 119 -16.96 -4.40 -18.47
C VAL A 119 -18.46 -4.52 -18.23
N LEU A 120 -19.18 -3.39 -18.34
CA LEU A 120 -20.64 -3.32 -18.32
C LEU A 120 -21.24 -3.83 -19.64
#